data_AF-A0A9C9W5L8-F1
#
_entry.id   AF-A0A9C9W5L8-F1
#
_cell.length_a   1.000
_cell.length_b   1.000
_cell.length_c   1.000
_cell.angle_alpha   90.00
_cell.angle_beta   90.00
_cell.angle_gamma   90.00
#
_symmetry.space_group_name_H-M   'P 1'
#
loop_
_entity.id
_entity.type
_entity.pdbx_description
1 polymer ?
#
loop_
_entity_poly.entity_id
_entity_poly.type
_entity_poly.pdbx_seq_one_letter_code
_entity_poly.pdbx_strand_id
1 'polypeptide(L)'
;MFDFIIASMPRSGSHMLAFALDSHPEVSISGEVQNSRYEDRWSNNGRLKGAIVHHPNYDKYADTLKVIAMLRKPESLIEARERMVSPLHVFRGEADEVSARRNPLNDRWREIIRTNYEGLVFKLKQHNDVLWLDYDVLTEGKSVDVLPCSREVCDFLDIKPMELETKTIKPKVVYED
;
A
#
# COMPACT_ATOMS: atom_id res chain seq x y z
N MET A 1 4.05 -13.47 -13.65
CA MET A 1 5.03 -12.42 -13.30
C MET A 1 4.32 -11.08 -13.38
N PHE A 2 4.56 -10.17 -12.43
CA PHE A 2 3.90 -8.85 -12.38
C PHE A 2 4.62 -7.87 -13.31
N ASP A 3 3.88 -6.94 -13.92
CA ASP A 3 4.44 -5.85 -14.71
C ASP A 3 5.02 -4.75 -13.81
N PHE A 4 4.43 -4.56 -12.63
CA PHE A 4 4.94 -3.67 -11.60
C PHE A 4 4.62 -4.18 -10.19
N ILE A 5 5.32 -3.66 -9.18
CA ILE A 5 4.99 -3.92 -7.76
C ILE A 5 4.85 -2.61 -6.98
N ILE A 6 3.99 -2.64 -5.97
CA ILE A 6 3.92 -1.64 -4.91
C ILE A 6 4.78 -2.14 -3.74
N ALA A 7 6.01 -1.66 -3.66
CA ALA A 7 6.91 -1.95 -2.54
C ALA A 7 6.59 -1.01 -1.37
N SER A 8 6.35 -1.58 -0.19
CA SER A 8 5.91 -0.78 0.95
C SER A 8 6.21 -1.42 2.30
N MET A 9 6.27 -0.60 3.34
CA MET A 9 6.14 -1.08 4.71
C MET A 9 4.66 -1.32 5.03
N PRO A 10 4.31 -2.27 5.92
CA PRO A 10 2.95 -2.41 6.42
C PRO A 10 2.46 -1.06 6.96
N ARG A 11 1.21 -0.69 6.63
CA ARG A 11 0.57 0.58 7.03
C ARG A 11 1.11 1.84 6.34
N SER A 12 1.85 1.73 5.24
CA SER A 12 2.23 2.88 4.39
C SER A 12 1.17 3.28 3.35
N GLY A 13 -0.06 2.74 3.40
CA GLY A 13 -1.11 3.07 2.44
C GLY A 13 -1.04 2.34 1.10
N SER A 14 -0.31 1.22 1.02
CA SER A 14 -0.23 0.38 -0.18
C SER A 14 -1.58 -0.12 -0.68
N HIS A 15 -2.51 -0.45 0.22
CA HIS A 15 -3.85 -0.93 -0.14
C HIS A 15 -4.73 0.17 -0.72
N MET A 16 -4.59 1.39 -0.21
CA MET A 16 -5.27 2.57 -0.72
C MET A 16 -4.80 2.86 -2.15
N LEU A 17 -3.48 2.86 -2.36
CA LEU A 17 -2.86 2.98 -3.68
C LEU A 17 -3.34 1.87 -4.63
N ALA A 18 -3.28 0.62 -4.18
CA ALA A 18 -3.69 -0.53 -4.96
C ALA A 18 -5.16 -0.45 -5.37
N PHE A 19 -6.07 -0.14 -4.44
CA PHE A 19 -7.51 -0.08 -4.70
C PHE A 19 -7.85 0.89 -5.82
N ALA A 20 -7.24 2.07 -5.80
CA ALA A 20 -7.63 3.10 -6.74
C ALA A 20 -6.79 3.10 -8.03
N LEU A 21 -5.65 2.40 -8.05
CA LEU A 21 -5.06 1.93 -9.32
C LEU A 21 -5.88 0.79 -9.96
N ASP A 22 -6.45 -0.13 -9.18
CA ASP A 22 -7.28 -1.24 -9.71
C ASP A 22 -8.61 -0.73 -10.30
N SER A 23 -9.02 0.48 -9.90
CA SER A 23 -10.12 1.22 -10.54
C SER A 23 -9.78 1.67 -11.97
N HIS A 24 -8.50 1.69 -12.36
CA HIS A 24 -8.07 2.06 -13.70
C HIS A 24 -8.37 0.93 -14.71
N PRO A 25 -8.96 1.21 -15.88
CA PRO A 25 -9.32 0.17 -16.85
C PRO A 25 -8.11 -0.63 -17.35
N GLU A 26 -6.93 -0.01 -17.42
CA GLU A 26 -5.69 -0.64 -17.92
C GLU A 26 -4.88 -1.38 -16.83
N VAL A 27 -5.25 -1.32 -15.55
CA VAL A 27 -4.44 -1.88 -14.45
C VAL A 27 -5.24 -2.89 -13.65
N SER A 28 -4.66 -4.04 -13.33
CA SER A 28 -5.22 -5.03 -12.41
C SER A 28 -4.23 -5.34 -11.31
N ILE A 29 -4.63 -5.20 -10.04
CA ILE A 29 -3.74 -5.41 -8.90
C ILE A 29 -4.18 -6.62 -8.09
N SER A 30 -3.31 -7.62 -8.02
CA SER A 30 -3.40 -8.64 -6.98
C SER A 30 -3.04 -7.99 -5.65
N GLY A 31 -3.73 -8.35 -4.56
CA GLY A 31 -3.43 -7.79 -3.24
C GLY A 31 -2.01 -8.12 -2.73
N GLU A 32 -1.87 -8.37 -1.44
CA GLU A 32 -0.57 -8.80 -0.90
C GLU A 32 -0.17 -10.17 -1.47
N VAL A 33 1.04 -10.28 -2.02
CA VAL A 33 1.51 -11.54 -2.63
C VAL A 33 1.63 -12.68 -1.61
N GLN A 34 1.75 -12.37 -0.31
CA GLN A 34 1.74 -13.40 0.74
C GLN A 34 0.38 -14.11 0.92
N ASN A 35 -0.71 -13.55 0.39
CA ASN A 35 -2.06 -14.09 0.49
C ASN A 35 -2.50 -14.83 -0.78
N SER A 36 -1.55 -15.42 -1.53
CA SER A 36 -1.72 -15.99 -2.87
C SER A 36 -2.69 -17.17 -2.95
N ARG A 37 -3.98 -16.87 -2.91
CA ARG A 37 -5.06 -17.58 -3.63
C ARG A 37 -5.53 -16.78 -4.86
N TYR A 38 -4.80 -15.72 -5.22
CA TYR A 38 -5.20 -14.75 -6.25
C TYR A 38 -4.60 -15.00 -7.63
N GLU A 39 -3.69 -15.97 -7.78
CA GLU A 39 -3.12 -16.34 -9.08
C GLU A 39 -4.21 -16.83 -10.06
N ASP A 40 -5.31 -17.40 -9.54
CA ASP A 40 -6.40 -17.95 -10.35
C ASP A 40 -7.42 -16.91 -10.87
N ARG A 41 -7.32 -15.63 -10.47
CA ARG A 41 -8.27 -14.58 -10.93
C ARG A 41 -7.82 -13.83 -12.18
N TRP A 42 -6.69 -14.20 -12.77
CA TRP A 42 -6.11 -13.47 -13.88
C TRP A 42 -6.74 -13.90 -15.21
N SER A 43 -7.88 -13.31 -15.55
CA SER A 43 -8.31 -13.30 -16.96
C SER A 43 -7.32 -12.44 -17.75
N ASN A 44 -6.76 -13.02 -18.82
CA ASN A 44 -5.79 -12.39 -19.73
C ASN A 44 -6.43 -11.26 -20.54
N ASN A 45 -6.78 -10.16 -19.87
CA ASN A 45 -7.51 -9.04 -20.47
C ASN A 45 -6.58 -7.93 -20.99
N GLY A 46 -5.27 -8.17 -21.11
CA GLY A 46 -4.29 -7.16 -21.57
C GLY A 46 -4.01 -6.01 -20.59
N ARG A 47 -4.51 -6.09 -19.35
CA ARG A 47 -4.25 -5.10 -18.28
C ARG A 47 -2.87 -5.32 -17.66
N LEU A 48 -2.21 -4.24 -17.26
CA LEU A 48 -0.98 -4.27 -16.46
C LEU A 48 -1.24 -4.92 -15.12
N LYS A 49 -0.40 -5.87 -14.74
CA LYS A 49 -0.57 -6.72 -13.57
C LYS A 49 0.32 -6.24 -12.44
N GLY A 50 -0.29 -5.70 -11.39
CA GLY A 50 0.38 -5.20 -10.20
C GLY A 50 0.24 -6.11 -8.98
N ALA A 51 1.10 -5.91 -7.98
CA ALA A 51 0.95 -6.53 -6.67
C ALA A 51 1.49 -5.70 -5.52
N ILE A 52 0.98 -5.94 -4.30
CA ILE A 52 1.55 -5.36 -3.08
C ILE A 52 2.63 -6.30 -2.53
N VAL A 53 3.84 -5.77 -2.38
CA VAL A 53 4.98 -6.48 -1.80
C VAL A 53 5.46 -5.75 -0.56
N HIS A 54 5.26 -6.40 0.60
CA HIS A 54 5.76 -5.90 1.87
C HIS A 54 7.15 -6.45 2.18
N HIS A 55 8.01 -5.60 2.74
CA HIS A 55 9.27 -6.04 3.34
C HIS A 55 8.97 -7.08 4.45
N PRO A 56 9.70 -8.21 4.54
CA PRO A 56 10.98 -8.51 3.88
C PRO A 56 10.92 -9.18 2.51
N ASN A 57 9.74 -9.36 1.91
CA ASN A 57 9.60 -10.18 0.69
C ASN A 57 10.05 -9.51 -0.60
N TYR A 58 10.52 -8.26 -0.54
CA TYR A 58 10.92 -7.48 -1.72
C TYR A 58 11.94 -8.21 -2.60
N ASP A 59 12.90 -8.91 -2.01
CA ASP A 59 13.98 -9.58 -2.75
C ASP A 59 13.49 -10.62 -3.75
N LYS A 60 12.32 -11.23 -3.49
CA LYS A 60 11.72 -12.21 -4.40
C LYS A 60 11.15 -11.58 -5.68
N TYR A 61 11.00 -10.26 -5.69
CA TYR A 61 10.40 -9.48 -6.77
C TYR A 61 11.32 -8.33 -7.21
N ALA A 62 12.59 -8.34 -6.81
CA ALA A 62 13.56 -7.30 -7.14
C ALA A 62 13.88 -7.23 -8.65
N ASP A 63 13.58 -8.30 -9.40
CA ASP A 63 13.73 -8.33 -10.86
C ASP A 63 12.52 -7.72 -11.61
N THR A 64 11.52 -7.18 -10.90
CA THR A 64 10.34 -6.56 -11.52
C THR A 64 10.73 -5.27 -12.24
N LEU A 65 10.25 -5.05 -13.45
CA LEU A 65 10.66 -3.90 -14.27
C LEU A 65 10.35 -2.54 -13.64
N LYS A 66 9.18 -2.37 -13.02
CA LYS A 66 8.76 -1.10 -12.41
C LYS A 66 8.35 -1.26 -10.95
N VAL A 67 8.80 -0.35 -10.09
CA VAL A 67 8.49 -0.36 -8.66
C VAL A 67 7.88 0.96 -8.22
N ILE A 68 6.70 0.91 -7.59
CA ILE A 68 6.14 2.04 -6.87
C ILE A 68 6.47 1.88 -5.39
N ALA A 69 7.37 2.71 -4.87
CA ALA A 69 7.75 2.76 -3.47
C ALA A 69 6.76 3.63 -2.68
N MET A 70 5.74 3.00 -2.09
CA MET A 70 4.77 3.68 -1.23
C MET A 70 5.23 3.60 0.21
N LEU A 71 5.86 4.67 0.69
CA LEU A 71 6.51 4.72 1.99
C LEU A 71 5.84 5.73 2.92
N ARG A 72 6.00 5.48 4.21
CA ARG A 72 5.60 6.39 5.28
C ARG A 72 6.80 6.55 6.20
N LYS A 73 7.02 7.74 6.76
CA LYS A 73 8.14 7.97 7.68
C LYS A 73 8.10 6.97 8.85
N PRO A 74 9.24 6.48 9.35
CA PRO A 74 9.29 5.51 10.44
C PRO A 74 8.48 5.94 11.67
N GLU A 75 8.52 7.21 12.03
CA GLU A 75 7.79 7.78 13.16
C GLU A 75 6.27 7.68 12.95
N SER A 76 5.78 8.11 11.79
CA SER A 76 4.37 8.00 11.41
C SER A 76 3.90 6.54 11.27
N LEU A 77 4.80 5.62 10.89
CA LEU A 77 4.54 4.17 10.87
C LEU A 77 4.36 3.60 12.28
N ILE A 78 5.25 3.99 13.19
CA ILE A 78 5.17 3.63 14.60
C ILE A 78 3.82 4.10 15.13
N GLU A 79 3.52 5.41 15.05
CA GLU A 79 2.26 5.98 15.54
C GLU A 79 1.02 5.27 14.99
N ALA A 80 0.99 4.98 13.69
CA ALA A 80 -0.15 4.31 13.08
C ALA A 80 -0.33 2.88 13.56
N ARG A 81 0.77 2.21 13.94
CA ARG A 81 0.73 0.90 14.58
C ARG A 81 0.30 1.03 16.04
N GLU A 82 0.76 2.05 16.77
CA GLU A 82 0.33 2.33 18.15
C GLU A 82 -1.21 2.49 18.23
N ARG A 83 -1.80 3.26 17.30
CA ARG A 83 -3.26 3.47 17.20
C ARG A 83 -4.05 2.19 16.97
N MET A 84 -3.48 1.19 16.29
CA MET A 84 -4.15 -0.10 16.09
C MET A 84 -4.05 -1.03 17.29
N VAL A 85 -2.96 -0.95 18.05
CA VAL A 85 -2.68 -1.87 19.15
C VAL A 85 -3.29 -1.42 20.47
N SER A 86 -3.46 -0.10 20.66
CA SER A 86 -4.13 0.48 21.84
C SER A 86 -5.56 -0.07 22.08
N PRO A 87 -6.45 -0.16 21.08
CA PRO A 87 -7.79 -0.75 21.26
C PRO A 87 -7.79 -2.25 21.58
N LEU A 88 -6.80 -2.99 21.06
CA LEU A 88 -6.68 -4.44 21.25
C LEU A 88 -6.19 -4.83 22.65
N HIS A 89 -5.40 -3.98 23.31
CA HIS A 89 -4.94 -4.21 24.68
C HIS A 89 -6.01 -3.91 25.72
N VAL A 90 -6.89 -2.92 25.46
CA VAL A 90 -8.04 -2.61 26.34
C VAL A 90 -9.04 -3.77 26.38
N PHE A 91 -9.15 -4.56 25.30
CA PHE A 91 -10.08 -5.69 25.22
C PHE A 91 -9.59 -6.98 25.90
N ARG A 92 -8.29 -7.13 26.16
CA ARG A 92 -7.69 -8.36 26.70
C ARG A 92 -7.13 -8.12 28.09
N GLY A 93 -8.00 -7.71 29.01
CA GLY A 93 -7.66 -7.41 30.41
C GLY A 93 -6.51 -8.26 30.92
N GLU A 94 -5.48 -7.57 31.43
CA GLU A 94 -4.17 -8.09 31.89
C GLU A 94 -3.09 -8.19 30.80
N ALA A 95 -2.24 -7.16 30.77
CA ALA A 95 -1.00 -7.14 30.00
C ALA A 95 0.03 -8.06 30.67
N ASP A 96 0.02 -9.33 30.27
CA ASP A 96 1.05 -10.31 30.63
C ASP A 96 2.43 -9.89 30.08
N GLU A 97 3.56 -10.33 30.68
CA GLU A 97 4.93 -9.96 30.24
C GLU A 97 5.18 -10.23 28.74
N VAL A 98 4.51 -11.26 28.20
CA VAL A 98 4.52 -11.60 26.77
C VAL A 98 3.89 -10.50 25.92
N SER A 99 2.84 -9.85 26.42
CA SER A 99 2.21 -8.68 25.79
C SER A 99 3.12 -7.46 25.84
N ALA A 100 3.90 -7.26 26.92
CA ALA A 100 4.92 -6.20 26.99
C ALA A 100 6.07 -6.40 25.99
N ARG A 101 6.49 -7.65 25.74
CA ARG A 101 7.49 -7.97 24.69
C ARG A 101 6.93 -7.83 23.27
N ARG A 102 5.64 -8.06 23.09
CA ARG A 102 4.90 -7.84 21.83
C ARG A 102 4.35 -6.42 21.69
N ASN A 103 4.61 -5.56 22.68
CA ASN A 103 4.17 -4.19 22.67
C ASN A 103 4.94 -3.44 21.56
N PRO A 104 4.27 -2.98 20.49
CA PRO A 104 4.91 -2.21 19.43
C PRO A 104 5.49 -0.88 19.94
N LEU A 105 5.20 -0.50 21.19
CA LEU A 105 5.68 0.70 21.87
C LEU A 105 7.06 0.53 22.53
N ASN A 106 7.61 -0.69 22.63
CA ASN A 106 8.93 -0.87 23.23
C ASN A 106 10.04 -0.47 22.23
N ASP A 107 11.19 -0.01 22.76
CA ASP A 107 12.29 0.52 21.93
C ASP A 107 12.81 -0.49 20.91
N ARG A 108 12.78 -1.78 21.26
CA ARG A 108 13.18 -2.86 20.36
C ARG A 108 12.29 -2.94 19.11
N TRP A 109 10.97 -2.78 19.24
CA TRP A 109 10.06 -2.79 18.09
C TRP A 109 10.21 -1.55 17.22
N ARG A 110 10.40 -0.39 17.85
CA ARG A 110 10.68 0.87 17.14
C ARG A 110 11.95 0.74 16.30
N GLU A 111 13.00 0.15 16.88
CA GLU A 111 14.24 -0.14 16.17
C GLU A 111 14.04 -1.10 14.99
N ILE A 112 13.32 -2.21 15.20
CA ILE A 112 13.00 -3.15 14.10
C ILE A 112 12.27 -2.45 12.94
N ILE A 113 11.33 -1.55 13.24
CA ILE A 113 10.62 -0.79 12.20
C ILE A 113 11.59 0.11 11.42
N ARG A 114 12.48 0.83 12.11
CA ARG A 114 13.50 1.67 11.48
C ARG A 114 14.47 0.86 10.63
N THR A 115 15.05 -0.20 11.17
CA THR A 115 15.98 -1.06 10.43
C THR A 115 15.33 -1.67 9.19
N ASN A 116 14.08 -2.13 9.29
CA ASN A 116 13.37 -2.68 8.13
C ASN A 116 13.04 -1.60 7.08
N TYR A 117 12.68 -0.40 7.52
CA TYR A 117 12.45 0.74 6.64
C TYR A 117 13.73 1.10 5.88
N GLU A 118 14.84 1.27 6.59
CA GLU A 118 16.15 1.57 6.01
C GLU A 118 16.61 0.47 5.06
N GLY A 119 16.42 -0.79 5.43
CA GLY A 119 16.73 -1.95 4.59
C GLY A 119 15.92 -1.96 3.29
N LEU A 120 14.62 -1.63 3.36
CA LEU A 120 13.78 -1.50 2.16
C LEU A 120 14.23 -0.32 1.29
N VAL A 121 14.45 0.86 1.88
CA VAL A 121 14.92 2.05 1.14
C VAL A 121 16.26 1.80 0.46
N PHE A 122 17.20 1.15 1.16
CA PHE A 122 18.49 0.79 0.60
C PHE A 122 18.34 -0.07 -0.65
N LYS A 123 17.50 -1.12 -0.58
CA LYS A 123 17.22 -2.02 -1.71
C LYS A 123 16.55 -1.30 -2.88
N LEU A 124 15.55 -0.47 -2.60
CA LEU A 124 14.86 0.32 -3.62
C LEU A 124 15.80 1.30 -4.34
N LYS A 125 16.79 1.88 -3.63
CA LYS A 125 17.79 2.76 -4.26
C LYS A 125 18.73 2.04 -5.23
N GLN A 126 18.84 0.70 -5.15
CA GLN A 126 19.60 -0.10 -6.11
C GLN A 126 18.76 -0.48 -7.34
N HIS A 127 17.45 -0.20 -7.31
CA HIS A 127 16.54 -0.55 -8.38
C HIS A 127 16.49 0.58 -9.42
N ASN A 128 16.51 0.22 -10.70
CA ASN A 128 16.67 1.20 -11.78
C ASN A 128 15.42 2.07 -12.00
N ASP A 129 14.23 1.49 -11.84
CA ASP A 129 12.97 2.16 -12.16
C ASP A 129 12.03 2.18 -10.95
N VAL A 130 12.07 3.29 -10.19
CA VAL A 130 11.32 3.46 -8.94
C VAL A 130 10.60 4.80 -8.88
N LEU A 131 9.27 4.75 -8.73
CA LEU A 131 8.45 5.91 -8.37
C LEU A 131 8.32 5.99 -6.85
N TRP A 132 8.77 7.10 -6.26
CA TRP A 132 8.71 7.32 -4.81
C TRP A 132 7.46 8.11 -4.42
N LEU A 133 6.65 7.52 -3.54
CA LEU A 133 5.44 8.13 -3.00
C LEU A 133 5.53 8.20 -1.47
N ASP A 134 5.44 9.40 -0.91
CA ASP A 134 5.39 9.64 0.53
C ASP A 134 3.94 9.74 1.00
N TYR A 135 3.48 8.73 1.74
CA TYR A 135 2.13 8.67 2.31
C TYR A 135 1.78 9.94 3.11
N ASP A 136 2.71 10.45 3.91
CA ASP A 136 2.42 11.57 4.80
C ASP A 136 2.15 12.82 3.96
N VAL A 137 2.97 13.06 2.93
CA VAL A 137 2.76 14.15 1.96
C VAL A 137 1.45 13.99 1.17
N LEU A 138 1.12 12.76 0.77
CA LEU A 138 -0.12 12.51 0.02
C LEU A 138 -1.37 12.76 0.89
N THR A 139 -1.29 12.52 2.19
CA THR A 139 -2.44 12.62 3.10
C THR A 139 -2.50 13.92 3.91
N GLU A 140 -1.47 14.76 3.85
CA GLU A 140 -1.45 16.07 4.49
C GLU A 140 -2.37 17.06 3.75
N GLY A 141 -3.64 17.13 4.19
CA GLY A 141 -4.61 18.14 3.75
C GLY A 141 -5.55 17.74 2.60
N LYS A 142 -5.49 16.51 2.09
CA LYS A 142 -6.41 15.99 1.05
C LYS A 142 -7.31 14.89 1.62
N SER A 143 -8.59 14.82 1.20
CA SER A 143 -9.36 13.59 1.40
C SER A 143 -8.68 12.48 0.63
N VAL A 144 -8.70 11.27 1.22
CA VAL A 144 -8.08 10.06 0.66
C VAL A 144 -8.61 9.72 -0.74
N ASP A 145 -9.72 10.32 -1.16
CA ASP A 145 -10.44 10.05 -2.40
C ASP A 145 -9.75 10.56 -3.68
N VAL A 146 -8.69 11.38 -3.57
CA VAL A 146 -8.06 12.06 -4.73
C VAL A 146 -6.78 11.36 -5.22
N LEU A 147 -6.33 10.33 -4.53
CA LEU A 147 -4.95 9.85 -4.64
C LEU A 147 -4.92 8.34 -4.78
N PRO A 148 -5.16 7.80 -6.00
CA PRO A 148 -4.07 7.45 -6.92
C PRO A 148 -4.53 7.12 -8.36
N CYS A 149 -4.61 8.14 -9.20
CA CYS A 149 -4.31 8.03 -10.64
C CYS A 149 -3.76 9.39 -11.05
N SER A 150 -2.81 9.88 -10.23
CA SER A 150 -2.13 11.11 -10.56
C SER A 150 -1.40 10.89 -11.87
N ARG A 151 -1.28 11.97 -12.64
CA ARG A 151 -0.63 11.91 -13.95
C ARG A 151 0.77 11.27 -13.85
N GLU A 152 1.48 11.52 -12.75
CA GLU A 152 2.80 10.94 -12.47
C GLU A 152 2.77 9.41 -12.35
N VAL A 153 1.76 8.82 -11.71
CA VAL A 153 1.64 7.36 -11.62
C VAL A 153 1.27 6.76 -12.97
N CYS A 154 0.40 7.43 -13.73
CA CYS A 154 0.01 6.97 -15.06
C CYS A 154 1.19 7.04 -16.04
N ASP A 155 1.90 8.15 -16.06
CA ASP A 155 3.11 8.36 -16.88
C ASP A 155 4.19 7.33 -16.49
N PHE A 156 4.40 7.08 -15.20
CA PHE A 156 5.34 6.05 -14.73
C PHE A 156 4.96 4.65 -15.19
N LEU A 157 3.67 4.31 -15.22
CA LEU A 157 3.19 3.00 -15.66
C LEU A 157 2.99 2.89 -17.17
N ASP A 158 3.26 3.95 -17.94
CA ASP A 158 2.97 4.04 -19.38
C ASP A 158 1.48 3.80 -19.73
N ILE A 159 0.57 4.29 -18.88
CA ILE A 159 -0.89 4.22 -19.11
C ILE A 159 -1.48 5.61 -19.30
N LYS A 160 -2.66 5.68 -19.94
CA LYS A 160 -3.31 6.98 -20.16
C LYS A 160 -3.95 7.47 -18.86
N PRO A 161 -3.82 8.77 -18.50
CA PRO A 161 -4.58 9.31 -17.39
C PRO A 161 -6.09 9.11 -17.58
N MET A 162 -6.80 8.75 -16.51
CA MET A 162 -8.26 8.67 -16.55
C MET A 162 -8.87 10.06 -16.74
N GLU A 163 -9.56 10.25 -17.86
CA GLU A 163 -10.52 11.34 -18.01
C GLU A 163 -11.79 10.96 -17.23
N LEU A 164 -11.92 11.42 -15.99
CA LEU A 164 -13.16 11.27 -15.25
C LEU A 164 -14.22 12.19 -15.88
N GLU A 165 -15.06 11.65 -16.77
CA GLU A 165 -16.38 12.24 -17.00
C GLU A 165 -17.17 12.13 -15.70
N THR A 166 -17.19 13.18 -14.89
CA THR A 166 -18.08 13.27 -13.72
C THR A 166 -19.52 13.39 -14.21
N LYS A 167 -20.17 12.26 -14.50
CA LYS A 167 -21.62 12.18 -14.52
C LYS A 167 -22.08 12.11 -13.07
N THR A 168 -22.58 13.23 -12.54
CA THR A 168 -23.26 13.27 -11.25
C THR A 168 -24.54 12.44 -11.35
N ILE A 169 -24.45 11.13 -11.10
CA ILE A 169 -25.62 10.27 -10.98
C ILE A 169 -26.22 10.55 -9.60
N LYS A 170 -27.29 11.35 -9.55
CA LYS A 170 -28.08 11.49 -8.32
C LYS A 170 -28.65 10.10 -7.98
N PRO A 171 -28.37 9.53 -6.80
CA PRO A 171 -28.99 8.27 -6.41
C PRO A 171 -30.51 8.44 -6.40
N LYS A 172 -31.21 7.63 -7.19
CA LYS A 172 -32.68 7.57 -7.18
C LYS A 172 -33.07 6.71 -5.98
N VAL A 173 -33.46 7.33 -4.88
CA VAL A 173 -34.05 6.61 -3.75
C VAL A 173 -35.39 6.06 -4.24
N VAL A 174 -35.52 4.73 -4.27
CA VAL A 174 -36.79 4.04 -4.50
C VAL A 174 -37.30 3.66 -3.12
N TYR A 175 -38.42 4.25 -2.71
CA TYR A 175 -39.21 3.72 -1.61
C TYR A 175 -40.11 2.64 -2.19
N GLU A 176 -40.08 1.43 -1.60
CA GLU A 176 -41.12 0.43 -1.84
C GLU A 176 -42.35 0.83 -1.01
N ASP A 177 -43.51 0.91 -1.66
CA ASP A 177 -44.82 1.20 -1.06
C ASP A 177 -45.32 0.04 -0.18
#